data_AF-U3U0V2-F1
#
_entry.id   AF-U3U0V2-F1
#
_cell.length_a   1.000
_cell.length_b   1.000
_cell.length_c   1.000
_cell.angle_alpha   90.00
_cell.angle_beta   90.00
_cell.angle_gamma   90.00
#
_symmetry.space_group_name_H-M   'P 1'
#
loop_
_entity.id
_entity.type
_entity.pdbx_description
1 polymer ?
#
loop_
_entity_poly.entity_id
_entity_poly.type
_entity_poly.pdbx_seq_one_letter_code
_entity_poly.pdbx_strand_id
1 'polypeptide(L)'
;MIIYLHCFDSSSPGNHEKVLQLQFIDPDVRLISYSTRHPKHDMQFLLKECDKLLQQGSDAHPLICGVGLGGYWAERIGFLCGMR
;
A
#
# COMPACT_ATOMS: atom_id res chain seq x y z
N MET A 1 -7.42 8.39 -4.66
CA MET A 1 -6.27 7.84 -3.90
C MET A 1 -6.40 6.33 -3.76
N ILE A 2 -5.39 5.62 -4.28
CA ILE A 2 -5.28 4.16 -4.23
C ILE A 2 -3.98 3.79 -3.52
N ILE A 3 -4.06 3.22 -2.33
CA ILE A 3 -2.90 2.70 -1.60
C ILE A 3 -2.57 1.31 -2.12
N TYR A 4 -1.40 1.16 -2.71
CA TYR A 4 -0.93 -0.10 -3.27
C TYR A 4 0.17 -0.70 -2.39
N LEU A 5 -0.10 -1.88 -1.83
CA LEU A 5 0.83 -2.64 -1.01
C LEU A 5 1.53 -3.71 -1.85
N HIS A 6 2.79 -3.46 -2.19
CA HIS A 6 3.61 -4.48 -2.84
C HIS A 6 4.39 -5.28 -1.78
N CYS A 7 4.22 -6.60 -1.80
CA CYS A 7 4.93 -7.53 -0.94
C CYS A 7 6.37 -7.78 -1.44
N PHE A 8 6.95 -8.88 -0.97
CA PHE A 8 8.25 -9.46 -1.27
C PHE A 8 8.76 -9.12 -2.66
N ASP A 9 10.03 -8.69 -2.71
CA ASP A 9 10.72 -8.34 -3.94
C ASP A 9 10.10 -7.16 -4.72
N SER A 10 9.41 -6.23 -4.03
CA SER A 10 8.89 -4.99 -4.62
C SER A 10 9.97 -4.08 -5.21
N SER A 11 11.21 -4.23 -4.73
CA SER A 11 12.38 -3.46 -5.18
C SER A 11 13.17 -4.15 -6.29
N SER A 12 12.79 -5.36 -6.75
CA SER A 12 13.47 -5.92 -7.92
C SER A 12 13.19 -5.07 -9.15
N PRO A 13 14.12 -5.00 -10.13
CA PRO A 13 13.97 -4.14 -11.29
C PRO A 13 12.63 -4.31 -12.02
N GLY A 14 12.22 -5.56 -12.25
CA GLY A 14 10.97 -5.85 -12.95
C GLY A 14 9.70 -5.46 -12.18
N ASN A 15 9.69 -5.57 -10.86
CA ASN A 15 8.53 -5.16 -10.05
C ASN A 15 8.52 -3.65 -9.84
N HIS A 16 9.69 -3.03 -9.67
CA HIS A 16 9.84 -1.59 -9.58
C HIS A 16 9.30 -0.90 -10.84
N GLU A 17 9.67 -1.39 -12.03
CA GLU A 17 9.14 -0.89 -13.31
C GLU A 17 7.62 -1.01 -13.40
N LYS A 18 7.03 -2.14 -12.98
CA LYS A 18 5.57 -2.32 -12.99
C LYS A 18 4.87 -1.34 -12.06
N VAL A 19 5.43 -1.08 -10.88
CA VAL A 19 4.87 -0.09 -9.96
C VAL A 19 4.96 1.32 -10.54
N LEU A 20 6.09 1.68 -11.15
CA LEU A 20 6.23 2.97 -11.83
C LEU A 20 5.25 3.11 -12.99
N GLN A 21 5.05 2.07 -13.79
CA GLN A 21 4.04 2.04 -14.85
C GLN A 21 2.63 2.25 -14.30
N LEU A 22 2.30 1.61 -13.17
CA LEU A 22 1.00 1.79 -12.53
C LEU A 22 0.80 3.24 -12.05
N GLN A 23 1.81 3.85 -11.43
CA GLN A 23 1.78 5.26 -11.02
C GLN A 23 1.75 6.23 -12.21
N PHE A 24 2.31 5.83 -13.35
CA PHE A 24 2.24 6.62 -14.59
C PHE A 24 0.84 6.59 -15.21
N ILE A 25 0.16 5.44 -15.16
CA ILE A 25 -1.20 5.28 -15.69
C ILE A 25 -2.23 5.96 -14.78
N ASP A 26 -2.03 5.90 -13.47
CA ASP A 26 -2.95 6.48 -12.49
C ASP A 26 -2.20 7.31 -11.43
N PRO A 27 -2.33 8.64 -11.45
CA PRO A 27 -1.64 9.54 -10.52
C PRO A 27 -2.15 9.43 -9.08
N ASP A 28 -3.25 8.72 -8.81
CA ASP A 28 -3.77 8.49 -7.47
C ASP A 28 -3.10 7.32 -6.75
N VAL A 29 -2.27 6.54 -7.44
CA VAL A 29 -1.59 5.39 -6.87
C VAL A 29 -0.47 5.84 -5.92
N ARG A 30 -0.52 5.34 -4.69
CA ARG A 30 0.46 5.56 -3.63
C ARG A 30 1.04 4.20 -3.23
N LEU A 31 2.30 3.96 -3.57
CA LEU A 31 3.01 2.75 -3.13
C LEU A 31 3.44 2.90 -1.67
N ILE A 32 3.17 1.87 -0.86
CA ILE A 32 3.84 1.69 0.44
C ILE A 32 4.69 0.42 0.37
N SER A 33 6.00 0.59 0.47
CA SER A 33 6.97 -0.50 0.58
C SER A 33 7.25 -0.82 2.04
N TYR A 34 7.25 -2.10 2.40
CA TYR A 34 7.50 -2.58 3.77
C TYR A 34 8.38 -3.84 3.75
N SER A 35 8.90 -4.26 4.90
CA SER A 35 10.01 -5.22 4.94
C SER A 35 9.62 -6.64 4.51
N THR A 36 8.40 -7.07 4.86
CA THR A 36 7.89 -8.45 4.75
C THR A 36 8.63 -9.50 5.58
N ARG A 37 9.62 -9.10 6.38
CA ARG A 37 10.44 -10.00 7.23
C ARG A 37 9.97 -10.06 8.67
N HIS A 38 9.28 -9.03 9.13
CA HIS A 38 8.91 -8.87 10.54
C HIS A 38 7.45 -8.46 10.66
N PRO A 39 6.50 -9.42 10.56
CA PRO A 39 5.06 -9.13 10.44
C PRO A 39 4.51 -8.16 11.49
N LYS A 40 4.97 -8.24 12.74
CA LYS A 40 4.54 -7.33 13.81
C LYS A 40 5.00 -5.89 13.57
N HIS A 41 6.24 -5.69 13.13
CA HIS A 41 6.77 -4.36 12.79
C HIS A 41 6.15 -3.84 11.49
N ASP A 42 5.98 -4.73 10.51
CA ASP A 42 5.33 -4.40 9.24
C ASP A 42 3.90 -3.91 9.46
N MET A 43 3.11 -4.56 10.33
CA MET A 43 1.76 -4.10 10.66
C MET A 43 1.76 -2.69 11.26
N GLN A 44 2.61 -2.42 12.25
CA GLN A 44 2.69 -1.12 12.90
C GLN A 44 3.11 -0.02 11.92
N PHE A 45 4.05 -0.34 11.03
CA PHE A 45 4.51 0.55 9.99
C PHE A 45 3.38 0.85 8.99
N LEU A 46 2.72 -0.19 8.46
CA LEU A 46 1.63 -0.06 7.50
C LEU A 46 0.46 0.76 8.04
N LEU A 47 0.07 0.55 9.30
CA LEU A 47 -0.98 1.35 9.94
C LEU A 47 -0.62 2.84 9.97
N LYS A 48 0.61 3.17 10.36
CA LYS A 48 1.07 4.56 10.46
C LYS A 48 1.16 5.25 9.10
N GLU A 49 1.73 4.57 8.11
CA GLU A 49 1.86 5.16 6.77
C GLU A 49 0.51 5.29 6.06
N CYS A 50 -0.41 4.34 6.24
CA CYS A 50 -1.77 4.46 5.70
C CYS A 50 -2.54 5.60 6.36
N ASP A 51 -2.51 5.70 7.71
CA ASP A 51 -3.15 6.79 8.44
C ASP A 51 -2.61 8.16 8.01
N LYS A 52 -1.30 8.28 7.85
CA LYS A 52 -0.67 9.50 7.34
C LYS A 52 -1.16 9.88 5.94
N LEU A 53 -1.22 8.92 5.02
CA LEU A 53 -1.74 9.17 3.66
C LEU A 53 -3.21 9.58 3.68
N LEU A 54 -4.02 8.98 4.54
CA LEU A 54 -5.44 9.33 4.70
C LEU A 54 -5.62 10.74 5.25
N GLN A 55 -4.82 11.13 6.24
CA GLN A 55 -4.88 12.49 6.80
C GLN A 55 -4.40 13.57 5.82
N GLN A 56 -3.47 13.22 4.93
CA GLN A 56 -2.95 14.12 3.90
C GLN A 56 -3.81 14.16 2.64
N GLY A 57 -4.56 13.10 2.38
CA GLY A 57 -5.47 12.98 1.25
C GLY A 57 -6.80 13.68 1.50
N SER A 58 -7.44 14.15 0.42
CA SER A 58 -8.79 14.72 0.45
C SER A 58 -9.84 13.80 -0.21
N ASP A 59 -9.45 12.58 -0.57
CA ASP A 59 -10.33 11.62 -1.22
C ASP A 59 -11.36 11.05 -0.22
N ALA A 60 -12.64 11.14 -0.56
CA ALA A 60 -13.74 10.63 0.24
C ALA A 60 -13.84 9.09 0.20
N HIS A 61 -13.26 8.44 -0.82
CA HIS A 61 -13.36 7.01 -1.06
C HIS A 61 -11.98 6.38 -1.36
N PRO A 62 -11.03 6.44 -0.41
CA PRO A 62 -9.72 5.84 -0.57
C PRO A 62 -9.85 4.31 -0.72
N LEU A 63 -9.06 3.76 -1.65
CA LEU A 63 -8.98 2.33 -1.90
C LEU A 63 -7.64 1.79 -1.41
N ILE A 64 -7.63 0.56 -0.91
CA ILE A 64 -6.40 -0.16 -0.60
C ILE A 64 -6.38 -1.51 -1.30
N CYS A 65 -5.29 -1.80 -1.99
CA CYS A 65 -5.09 -3.09 -2.64
C CYS A 65 -3.64 -3.53 -2.52
N GLY A 66 -3.37 -4.81 -2.79
CA GLY A 66 -2.02 -5.32 -2.74
C GLY A 66 -1.85 -6.68 -3.40
N VAL A 67 -0.60 -7.03 -3.69
CA VAL A 67 -0.22 -8.28 -4.35
C VAL A 67 0.54 -9.18 -3.37
N GLY A 68 0.25 -10.48 -3.40
CA GLY A 68 0.83 -11.45 -2.46
C GLY A 68 0.40 -11.19 -1.02
N LEU A 69 1.33 -11.16 -0.06
CA LEU A 69 1.00 -10.77 1.33
C LEU A 69 0.55 -9.30 1.44
N GLY A 70 0.76 -8.49 0.40
CA GLY A 70 0.19 -7.16 0.30
C GLY A 70 -1.33 -7.19 0.32
N GLY A 71 -1.96 -8.19 -0.30
CA GLY A 71 -3.42 -8.39 -0.23
C GLY A 71 -3.89 -8.76 1.17
N TYR A 72 -3.13 -9.62 1.87
CA TYR A 72 -3.40 -9.98 3.27
C TYR A 72 -3.42 -8.75 4.19
N TRP A 73 -2.46 -7.84 4.00
CA TRP A 73 -2.41 -6.59 4.76
C TRP A 73 -3.45 -5.58 4.28
N ALA A 74 -3.71 -5.47 2.99
CA ALA A 74 -4.70 -4.54 2.43
C ALA A 74 -6.08 -4.76 3.07
N GLU A 75 -6.51 -6.01 3.21
CA GLU A 75 -7.77 -6.36 3.88
C GLU A 75 -7.80 -5.87 5.35
N ARG A 76 -6.76 -6.17 6.13
CA ARG A 76 -6.71 -5.86 7.57
C ARG A 76 -6.53 -4.37 7.85
N ILE A 77 -5.59 -3.75 7.15
CA ILE A 77 -5.31 -2.32 7.27
C ILE A 77 -6.47 -1.51 6.73
N GLY A 78 -7.06 -1.94 5.59
CA GLY A 78 -8.26 -1.33 5.04
C GLY A 78 -9.42 -1.32 6.03
N PHE A 79 -9.70 -2.48 6.63
CA PHE A 79 -10.71 -2.59 7.67
C PHE A 79 -10.45 -1.65 8.87
N LEU A 80 -9.21 -1.63 9.38
CA LEU A 80 -8.85 -0.81 10.55
C LEU A 80 -8.85 0.69 10.27
N CYS A 81 -8.56 1.10 9.04
CA CYS A 81 -8.49 2.50 8.62
C CYS A 81 -9.77 3.00 7.92
N GLY A 82 -10.79 2.15 7.77
CA GLY A 82 -12.06 2.53 7.11
C GLY A 82 -11.94 2.72 5.59
N MET A 83 -10.98 2.05 4.94
CA MET A 83 -10.82 2.05 3.48
C MET A 83 -11.55 0.86 2.84
N ARG A 84 -11.83 0.96 1.55
CA ARG A 84 -12.39 -0.14 0.73
C ARG A 84 -11.31 -1.00 0.09
#